data_AF-X7YKU6-F1
#
_entry.id   AF-X7YKU6-F1
#
_cell.length_a   1.000
_cell.length_b   1.000
_cell.length_c   1.000
_cell.angle_alpha   90.00
_cell.angle_beta   90.00
_cell.angle_gamma   90.00
#
_symmetry.space_group_name_H-M   'P 1'
#
loop_
_entity.id
_entity.type
_entity.pdbx_description
1 polymer ?
#
loop_
_entity_poly.entity_id
_entity_poly.type
_entity_poly.pdbx_seq_one_letter_code
_entity_poly.pdbx_strand_id
1 'polypeptide(L)'
;MDFRLRSTPLLSRVGADRADHLRADVDAAAAAWPKAVVLRVDSRNQVLLANGRVVLGAAAVLGDKPPPDAVFLGRIEDDRHVWAIRAPLEAPDNPDDLDVRVADLRRAGQLFDDLSAQLVSCAVALLNWHDSARFSSVDGSPTRPVRAGWARVNPLTGHEEFPASTRR
;
A
#
# COMPACT_ATOMS: atom_id res chain seq x y z
N MET A 1 19.44 37.90 21.63
CA MET A 1 18.29 37.04 22.01
C MET A 1 18.16 36.05 20.87
N ASP A 2 19.01 35.02 20.91
CA ASP A 2 19.30 34.18 19.75
C ASP A 2 18.71 32.79 19.98
N PHE A 3 17.64 32.47 19.24
CA PHE A 3 17.04 31.15 19.24
C PHE A 3 17.92 30.21 18.41
N ARG A 4 18.71 29.38 19.09
CA ARG A 4 19.49 28.29 18.46
C ARG A 4 18.78 26.97 18.71
N LEU A 5 18.23 26.35 17.66
CA LEU A 5 17.65 24.99 17.73
C LEU A 5 18.77 23.99 18.08
N ARG A 6 18.66 23.35 19.26
CA ARG A 6 19.71 22.53 19.90
C ARG A 6 19.76 21.06 19.46
N SER A 7 18.98 20.68 18.46
CA SER A 7 19.11 19.43 17.70
C SER A 7 18.13 19.46 16.55
N THR A 8 18.58 19.09 15.36
CA THR A 8 17.68 18.70 14.26
C THR A 8 16.83 17.53 14.75
N PRO A 9 15.49 17.63 14.81
CA PRO A 9 14.65 16.54 15.28
C PRO A 9 14.87 15.32 14.38
N LEU A 10 15.21 14.19 14.99
CA LEU A 10 15.47 12.89 14.33
C LEU A 10 14.32 12.46 13.39
N LEU A 11 13.10 12.94 13.65
CA LEU A 11 11.90 12.72 12.83
C LEU A 11 11.96 13.37 11.44
N SER A 12 12.75 14.44 11.26
CA SER A 12 12.94 15.07 9.95
C SER A 12 13.85 14.25 9.03
N ARG A 13 14.67 13.34 9.59
CA ARG A 13 15.42 12.35 8.79
C ARG A 13 14.54 11.20 8.38
N VAL A 14 13.73 10.64 9.29
CA VAL A 14 12.90 9.46 8.98
C VAL A 14 11.88 9.74 7.87
N GLY A 15 11.33 10.94 7.77
CA GLY A 15 10.40 11.30 6.68
C GLY A 15 11.08 11.49 5.32
N ALA A 16 12.22 12.18 5.27
CA ALA A 16 12.95 12.48 4.04
C ALA A 16 13.77 11.28 3.53
N ASP A 17 14.41 10.55 4.44
CA ASP A 17 15.17 9.32 4.15
C ASP A 17 14.22 8.20 3.71
N ARG A 18 13.05 8.06 4.35
CA ARG A 18 11.99 7.18 3.85
C ARG A 18 11.46 7.67 2.51
N ALA A 19 11.31 8.97 2.27
CA ALA A 19 10.82 9.50 0.99
C ALA A 19 11.78 9.26 -0.18
N ASP A 20 13.09 9.43 0.00
CA ASP A 20 14.08 9.18 -1.07
C ASP A 20 14.34 7.69 -1.28
N HIS A 21 14.38 6.89 -0.20
CA HIS A 21 14.40 5.44 -0.31
C HIS A 21 13.13 4.92 -1.01
N LEU A 22 11.95 5.45 -0.66
CA LEU A 22 10.68 5.14 -1.32
C LEU A 22 10.68 5.58 -2.79
N ARG A 23 11.35 6.67 -3.18
CA ARG A 23 11.44 7.06 -4.61
C ARG A 23 12.21 6.03 -5.42
N ALA A 24 13.39 5.61 -4.95
CA ALA A 24 14.17 4.56 -5.61
C ALA A 24 13.42 3.21 -5.61
N ASP A 25 12.71 2.90 -4.52
CA ASP A 25 11.90 1.68 -4.40
C ASP A 25 10.68 1.72 -5.34
N VAL A 26 10.09 2.89 -5.61
CA VAL A 26 8.92 3.03 -6.51
C VAL A 26 9.25 2.68 -7.95
N ASP A 27 10.33 3.24 -8.50
CA ASP A 27 10.71 2.98 -9.89
C ASP A 27 11.18 1.53 -10.07
N ALA A 28 11.93 1.01 -9.08
CA ALA A 28 12.30 -0.40 -9.02
C ALA A 28 11.07 -1.31 -8.92
N ALA A 29 10.09 -0.95 -8.09
CA ALA A 29 8.86 -1.71 -7.91
C ALA A 29 8.01 -1.75 -9.17
N ALA A 30 7.90 -0.63 -9.89
CA ALA A 30 7.17 -0.58 -11.15
C ALA A 30 7.86 -1.44 -12.22
N ALA A 31 9.20 -1.43 -12.27
CA ALA A 31 9.98 -2.30 -13.16
C ALA A 31 9.87 -3.78 -12.79
N ALA A 32 9.74 -4.09 -11.49
CA ALA A 32 9.59 -5.45 -10.97
C ALA A 32 8.15 -6.00 -11.09
N TRP A 33 7.18 -5.21 -11.58
CA TRP A 33 5.78 -5.58 -11.71
C TRP A 33 5.53 -6.96 -12.35
N PRO A 34 6.21 -7.37 -13.44
CA PRO A 34 5.97 -8.68 -14.06
C PRO A 34 6.24 -9.87 -13.12
N LYS A 35 7.05 -9.69 -12.08
CA LYS A 35 7.37 -10.69 -11.06
C LYS A 35 6.74 -10.38 -9.70
N ALA A 36 5.98 -9.29 -9.62
CA ALA A 36 5.36 -8.85 -8.38
C ALA A 36 4.14 -9.72 -8.05
N VAL A 37 3.73 -9.62 -6.80
CA VAL A 37 2.50 -10.24 -6.29
C VAL A 37 1.57 -9.18 -5.74
N VAL A 38 0.26 -9.46 -5.83
CA VAL A 38 -0.80 -8.51 -5.51
C VAL A 38 -1.71 -9.08 -4.43
N LEU A 39 -1.83 -8.30 -3.36
CA LEU A 39 -2.85 -8.42 -2.34
C LEU A 39 -4.14 -7.74 -2.80
N ARG A 40 -5.24 -8.49 -2.87
CA ARG A 40 -6.57 -7.95 -3.14
C ARG A 40 -7.28 -7.60 -1.84
N VAL A 41 -7.77 -6.37 -1.75
CA VAL A 41 -8.65 -5.92 -0.67
C VAL A 41 -10.00 -5.58 -1.27
N ASP A 42 -11.07 -6.18 -0.74
CA ASP A 42 -12.41 -5.91 -1.24
C ASP A 42 -12.97 -4.56 -0.74
N SER A 43 -14.16 -4.20 -1.20
CA SER A 43 -14.82 -2.95 -0.80
C SER A 43 -15.20 -2.87 0.68
N ARG A 44 -15.21 -4.01 1.39
CA ARG A 44 -15.48 -4.13 2.83
C ARG A 44 -14.20 -4.21 3.66
N ASN A 45 -13.03 -3.98 3.07
CA ASN A 45 -11.72 -4.12 3.70
C ASN A 45 -11.42 -5.56 4.17
N GLN A 46 -11.93 -6.53 3.42
CA GLN A 46 -11.67 -7.95 3.62
C GLN A 46 -10.57 -8.42 2.68
N VAL A 47 -9.85 -9.46 3.10
CA VAL A 47 -8.81 -10.15 2.35
C VAL A 47 -9.07 -11.65 2.38
N LEU A 48 -8.49 -12.36 1.41
CA LEU A 48 -8.50 -13.81 1.40
C LEU A 48 -7.25 -14.35 2.12
N LEU A 49 -7.47 -15.33 2.99
CA LEU A 49 -6.45 -16.09 3.68
C LEU A 49 -6.43 -17.52 3.15
N ALA A 50 -5.25 -18.12 3.09
CA ALA A 50 -5.05 -19.54 2.88
C ALA A 50 -4.02 -20.04 3.91
N ASN A 51 -4.38 -21.03 4.73
CA ASN A 51 -3.51 -21.59 5.77
C ASN A 51 -2.91 -20.53 6.72
N GLY A 52 -3.71 -19.52 7.08
CA GLY A 52 -3.31 -18.42 7.97
C GLY A 52 -2.41 -17.35 7.34
N ARG A 53 -2.16 -17.42 6.02
CA ARG A 53 -1.38 -16.43 5.27
C ARG A 53 -2.25 -15.72 4.24
N VAL A 54 -1.94 -14.46 3.98
CA VAL A 54 -2.70 -13.69 3.00
C VAL A 54 -2.46 -14.23 1.59
N VAL A 55 -3.54 -14.36 0.81
CA VAL A 55 -3.46 -14.81 -0.58
C VAL A 55 -2.90 -13.67 -1.42
N LEU A 56 -1.83 -13.97 -2.15
CA LEU A 56 -1.15 -13.05 -3.06
C LEU A 56 -1.23 -13.63 -4.47
N GLY A 57 -1.87 -12.92 -5.39
CA GLY A 57 -1.98 -13.31 -6.80
C GLY A 57 -0.84 -12.75 -7.63
N ALA A 58 -0.55 -13.34 -8.79
CA ALA A 58 0.44 -12.79 -9.72
C ALA A 58 -0.01 -11.43 -10.27
N ALA A 59 0.87 -10.42 -10.18
CA ALA A 59 0.58 -9.08 -10.67
C ALA A 59 0.37 -9.02 -12.19
N ALA A 60 1.11 -9.87 -12.93
CA ALA A 60 1.04 -9.95 -14.39
C ALA A 60 -0.36 -10.29 -14.94
N VAL A 61 -1.23 -10.93 -14.14
CA VAL A 61 -2.62 -11.24 -14.54
C VAL A 61 -3.46 -9.96 -14.70
N LEU A 62 -3.08 -8.87 -14.03
CA LEU A 62 -3.77 -7.58 -14.13
C LEU A 62 -3.29 -6.73 -15.32
N GLY A 63 -2.22 -7.14 -15.99
CA GLY A 63 -1.61 -6.47 -17.14
C GLY A 63 -0.11 -6.21 -16.99
N ASP A 64 0.48 -5.58 -18.01
CA ASP A 64 1.93 -5.37 -18.13
C ASP A 64 2.50 -4.34 -17.13
N LYS A 65 1.64 -3.51 -16.53
CA LYS A 65 2.01 -2.41 -15.63
C LYS A 65 1.06 -2.36 -14.43
N PRO A 66 1.52 -1.81 -13.28
CA PRO A 66 0.63 -1.60 -12.14
C PRO A 66 -0.56 -0.72 -12.54
N PRO A 67 -1.79 -1.08 -12.16
CA PRO A 67 -2.92 -0.21 -12.38
C PRO A 67 -2.74 1.09 -11.58
N PRO A 68 -3.36 2.22 -12.01
CA PRO A 68 -3.08 3.53 -11.43
C PRO A 68 -3.40 3.65 -9.93
N ASP A 69 -4.28 2.81 -9.41
CA ASP A 69 -4.71 2.75 -8.02
C ASP A 69 -3.98 1.68 -7.19
N ALA A 70 -3.00 0.98 -7.78
CA ALA A 70 -2.16 0.06 -7.04
C ALA A 70 -1.23 0.81 -6.07
N VAL A 71 -1.11 0.25 -4.87
CA VAL A 71 -0.24 0.73 -3.80
C VAL A 71 0.90 -0.27 -3.58
N PHE A 72 2.14 0.19 -3.62
CA PHE A 72 3.29 -0.65 -3.31
C PHE A 72 3.45 -0.77 -1.79
N LEU A 73 3.51 -2.00 -1.27
CA LEU A 73 3.62 -2.26 0.17
C LEU A 73 5.06 -2.49 0.62
N GLY A 74 5.94 -2.87 -0.30
CA GLY A 74 7.32 -3.21 -0.03
C GLY A 74 7.73 -4.53 -0.67
N ARG A 75 8.81 -5.11 -0.16
CA ARG A 75 9.37 -6.39 -0.62
C ARG A 75 9.28 -7.43 0.48
N ILE A 76 9.00 -8.67 0.09
CA ILE A 76 9.04 -9.84 0.96
C ILE A 76 10.22 -10.74 0.58
N GLU A 77 10.33 -11.90 1.22
CA GLU A 77 11.34 -12.92 0.90
C GLU A 77 11.41 -13.21 -0.61
N ASP A 78 12.62 -13.53 -1.08
CA ASP A 78 13.00 -13.71 -2.49
C ASP A 78 12.93 -12.44 -3.36
N ASP A 79 13.03 -11.25 -2.75
CA ASP A 79 12.97 -9.95 -3.44
C ASP A 79 11.64 -9.73 -4.21
N ARG A 80 10.59 -10.43 -3.78
CA ARG A 80 9.27 -10.30 -4.38
C ARG A 80 8.61 -9.01 -3.93
N HIS A 81 8.22 -8.20 -4.90
CA HIS A 81 7.54 -6.93 -4.67
C HIS A 81 6.06 -7.20 -4.42
N VAL A 82 5.53 -6.64 -3.34
CA VAL A 82 4.13 -6.78 -2.96
C VAL A 82 3.40 -5.48 -3.20
N TRP A 83 2.31 -5.57 -3.94
CA TRP A 83 1.39 -4.47 -4.20
C TRP A 83 0.02 -4.81 -3.62
N ALA A 84 -0.80 -3.80 -3.37
CA ALA A 84 -2.22 -4.00 -3.08
C ALA A 84 -3.11 -3.20 -4.03
N ILE A 85 -4.30 -3.75 -4.27
CA ILE A 85 -5.34 -3.14 -5.09
C ILE A 85 -6.70 -3.28 -4.42
N ARG A 86 -7.63 -2.43 -4.82
CA ARG A 86 -9.05 -2.62 -4.57
C ARG A 86 -9.67 -3.51 -5.65
N ALA A 87 -10.04 -4.74 -5.29
CA ALA A 87 -10.65 -5.68 -6.22
C ALA A 87 -11.48 -6.74 -5.49
N PRO A 88 -12.43 -7.41 -6.16
CA PRO A 88 -13.09 -8.59 -5.61
C PRO A 88 -12.06 -9.65 -5.18
N LEU A 89 -12.36 -10.38 -4.10
CA LEU A 89 -11.52 -11.49 -3.67
C LEU A 89 -11.55 -12.61 -4.71
N GLU A 90 -10.38 -13.16 -4.99
CA GLU A 90 -10.18 -14.21 -5.97
C GLU A 90 -9.57 -15.41 -5.25
N ALA A 91 -10.19 -16.58 -5.42
CA ALA A 91 -9.68 -17.82 -4.84
C ALA A 91 -8.33 -18.18 -5.47
N PRO A 92 -7.40 -18.78 -4.72
CA PRO A 92 -6.18 -19.31 -5.31
C PRO A 92 -6.51 -20.40 -6.34
N ASP A 93 -5.64 -20.56 -7.35
CA ASP A 93 -5.84 -21.50 -8.48
C ASP A 93 -6.00 -22.97 -8.04
N ASN A 94 -5.47 -23.33 -6.86
CA ASN A 94 -5.63 -24.66 -6.27
C ASN A 94 -6.17 -24.57 -4.83
N PRO A 95 -7.49 -24.44 -4.66
CA PRO A 95 -8.10 -24.25 -3.35
C PRO A 95 -8.32 -25.56 -2.57
N ASP A 96 -8.26 -26.72 -3.23
CA ASP A 96 -8.78 -27.99 -2.69
C ASP A 96 -8.01 -28.53 -1.46
N ASP A 97 -6.78 -28.04 -1.22
CA ASP A 97 -5.94 -28.40 -0.07
C ASP A 97 -5.66 -27.24 0.89
N LEU A 98 -6.29 -26.08 0.70
CA LEU A 98 -6.03 -24.87 1.48
C LEU A 98 -7.21 -24.54 2.39
N ASP A 99 -6.94 -24.24 3.66
CA ASP A 99 -7.95 -23.65 4.55
C ASP A 99 -8.16 -22.18 4.14
N VAL A 100 -9.06 -21.97 3.17
CA VAL A 100 -9.36 -20.67 2.58
C VAL A 100 -10.42 -19.95 3.41
N ARG A 101 -10.09 -18.76 3.92
CA ARG A 101 -10.99 -17.95 4.75
C ARG A 101 -11.00 -16.49 4.33
N VAL A 102 -12.16 -15.86 4.40
CA VAL A 102 -12.27 -14.40 4.27
C VAL A 102 -12.06 -13.78 5.66
N ALA A 103 -11.11 -12.85 5.77
CA ALA A 103 -10.80 -12.16 7.02
C ALA A 103 -10.82 -10.65 6.84
N ASP A 104 -11.14 -9.93 7.92
CA ASP A 104 -11.00 -8.49 8.03
C ASP A 104 -10.02 -8.16 9.17
N LEU A 105 -9.48 -6.94 9.19
CA LEU A 105 -8.53 -6.49 10.24
C LEU A 105 -9.08 -6.59 11.69
N ARG A 106 -10.41 -6.69 11.89
CA ARG A 106 -10.99 -6.81 13.23
C ARG A 106 -11.03 -8.27 13.70
N ARG A 107 -11.18 -9.22 12.79
CA ARG A 107 -11.17 -10.68 13.04
C ARG A 107 -9.79 -11.33 12.87
N ALA A 108 -8.90 -10.60 12.24
CA ALA A 108 -7.50 -10.87 11.92
C ALA A 108 -6.57 -11.34 13.04
N GLY A 109 -6.77 -10.88 14.27
CA GLY A 109 -5.76 -11.00 15.34
C GLY A 109 -5.39 -12.42 15.75
N GLN A 110 -6.14 -13.43 15.29
CA GLN A 110 -5.89 -14.86 15.54
C GLN A 110 -5.60 -15.65 14.25
N LEU A 111 -5.65 -15.01 13.08
CA LEU A 111 -5.66 -15.67 11.77
C LEU A 111 -4.45 -15.30 10.89
N PHE A 112 -3.68 -14.28 11.25
CA PHE A 112 -2.51 -13.85 10.48
C PHE A 112 -1.20 -14.29 11.13
N ASP A 113 -0.24 -14.67 10.29
CA ASP A 113 1.17 -14.51 10.65
C ASP A 113 1.58 -13.02 10.67
N ASP A 114 2.67 -12.70 11.36
CA ASP A 114 3.13 -11.31 11.57
C ASP A 114 3.32 -10.53 10.26
N LEU A 115 3.83 -11.19 9.21
CA LEU A 115 4.04 -10.56 7.90
C LEU A 115 2.71 -10.26 7.21
N SER A 116 1.78 -11.23 7.17
CA SER A 116 0.43 -11.01 6.63
C SER A 116 -0.29 -9.89 7.35
N ALA A 117 -0.19 -9.82 8.68
CA ALA A 117 -0.80 -8.76 9.49
C ALA A 117 -0.27 -7.38 9.10
N GLN A 118 1.05 -7.26 8.92
CA GLN A 118 1.70 -6.01 8.51
C GLN A 118 1.27 -5.58 7.10
N LEU A 119 1.27 -6.51 6.14
CA LEU A 119 0.88 -6.25 4.76
C LEU A 119 -0.59 -5.80 4.67
N VAL A 120 -1.50 -6.54 5.31
CA VAL A 120 -2.93 -6.21 5.29
C VAL A 120 -3.20 -4.88 5.99
N SER A 121 -2.54 -4.61 7.13
CA SER A 121 -2.67 -3.33 7.84
C SER A 121 -2.23 -2.16 6.95
N CYS A 122 -1.07 -2.28 6.31
CA CYS A 122 -0.55 -1.24 5.42
C CYS A 122 -1.44 -1.05 4.19
N ALA A 123 -1.85 -2.14 3.53
CA ALA A 123 -2.73 -2.12 2.36
C ALA A 123 -4.06 -1.42 2.65
N VAL A 124 -4.75 -1.83 3.73
CA VAL A 124 -6.04 -1.26 4.10
C VAL A 124 -5.90 0.22 4.47
N ALA A 125 -4.82 0.61 5.14
CA ALA A 125 -4.58 2.02 5.47
C ALA A 125 -4.39 2.89 4.21
N LEU A 126 -3.54 2.46 3.27
CA LEU A 126 -3.26 3.20 2.04
C LEU A 126 -4.47 3.25 1.11
N LEU A 127 -5.16 2.11 0.91
CA LEU A 127 -6.34 2.05 0.04
C LEU A 127 -7.49 2.91 0.58
N ASN A 128 -7.80 2.82 1.88
CA ASN A 128 -8.84 3.67 2.49
C ASN A 128 -8.50 5.16 2.39
N TRP A 129 -7.22 5.52 2.51
CA TRP A 129 -6.80 6.90 2.29
C TRP A 129 -7.00 7.31 0.83
N HIS A 130 -6.62 6.48 -0.15
CA HIS A 130 -6.84 6.77 -1.56
C HIS A 130 -8.31 6.98 -1.91
N ASP A 131 -9.23 6.30 -1.23
CA ASP A 131 -10.66 6.45 -1.45
C ASP A 131 -11.22 7.77 -0.94
N SER A 132 -10.70 8.25 0.19
CA SER A 132 -11.13 9.53 0.76
C SER A 132 -10.39 10.72 0.14
N ALA A 133 -9.18 10.54 -0.38
CA ALA A 133 -8.32 11.60 -0.93
C ALA A 133 -8.45 11.78 -2.47
N ARG A 134 -9.59 11.38 -3.07
CA ARG A 134 -9.81 11.50 -4.53
C ARG A 134 -9.86 12.95 -5.04
N PHE A 135 -10.16 13.89 -4.15
CA PHE A 135 -10.23 15.33 -4.42
C PHE A 135 -9.35 16.08 -3.43
N SER A 136 -8.72 17.15 -3.91
CA SER A 136 -7.85 17.98 -3.08
C SER A 136 -8.66 18.72 -2.03
N SER A 137 -8.14 18.72 -0.81
CA SER A 137 -8.79 19.40 0.33
C SER A 137 -8.74 20.93 0.25
N VAL A 138 -7.89 21.46 -0.64
CA VAL A 138 -7.64 22.90 -0.79
C VAL A 138 -8.60 23.54 -1.79
N ASP A 139 -8.83 22.87 -2.92
CA ASP A 139 -9.53 23.42 -4.10
C ASP A 139 -10.61 22.51 -4.69
N GLY A 140 -10.77 21.29 -4.17
CA GLY A 140 -11.75 20.31 -4.66
C GLY A 140 -11.37 19.64 -5.99
N SER A 141 -10.20 19.95 -6.56
CA SER A 141 -9.78 19.39 -7.85
C SER A 141 -9.48 17.89 -7.74
N PRO A 142 -9.76 17.06 -8.78
CA PRO A 142 -9.40 15.65 -8.77
C PRO A 142 -7.89 15.45 -8.64
N THR A 143 -7.47 14.54 -7.76
CA THR A 143 -6.05 14.19 -7.57
C THR A 143 -5.72 12.86 -8.25
N ARG A 144 -4.44 12.60 -8.52
CA ARG A 144 -3.96 11.35 -9.11
C ARG A 144 -2.96 10.66 -8.20
N PRO A 145 -3.04 9.33 -8.00
CA PRO A 145 -2.00 8.58 -7.29
C PRO A 145 -0.63 8.77 -7.95
N VAL A 146 0.39 8.95 -7.12
CA VAL A 146 1.80 9.02 -7.50
C VAL A 146 2.63 8.26 -6.47
N ARG A 147 3.92 8.06 -6.76
CA ARG A 147 4.86 7.39 -5.84
C ARG A 147 4.37 6.00 -5.43
N ALA A 148 3.93 5.19 -6.40
CA ALA A 148 3.31 3.88 -6.20
C ALA A 148 2.25 3.86 -5.09
N GLY A 149 1.38 4.88 -5.04
CA GLY A 149 0.28 4.95 -4.09
C GLY A 149 0.66 5.45 -2.67
N TRP A 150 1.85 6.01 -2.50
CA TRP A 150 2.21 6.69 -1.24
C TRP A 150 1.88 8.18 -1.21
N ALA A 151 1.45 8.73 -2.34
CA ALA A 151 1.05 10.12 -2.46
C ALA A 151 -0.03 10.29 -3.54
N ARG A 152 -0.73 11.41 -3.49
CA ARG A 152 -1.63 11.86 -4.56
C ARG A 152 -1.25 13.29 -4.93
N VAL A 153 -1.25 13.61 -6.21
CA VAL A 153 -0.93 14.96 -6.70
C VAL A 153 -2.16 15.58 -7.34
N ASN A 154 -2.40 16.86 -7.04
CA ASN A 154 -3.33 17.67 -7.82
C ASN A 154 -2.62 18.10 -9.12
N PRO A 155 -3.08 17.65 -10.30
CA PRO A 155 -2.38 17.94 -11.56
C PRO A 155 -2.47 19.41 -11.99
N LEU A 156 -3.40 20.19 -11.42
CA LEU A 156 -3.58 21.60 -11.75
C LEU A 156 -2.64 22.49 -10.94
N THR A 157 -2.42 22.15 -9.67
CA THR A 157 -1.61 22.96 -8.73
C THR A 157 -0.23 22.38 -8.46
N GLY A 158 -0.02 21.10 -8.78
CA GLY A 158 1.18 20.34 -8.42
C GLY A 158 1.28 19.97 -6.94
N HIS A 159 0.25 20.27 -6.14
CA HIS A 159 0.27 19.99 -4.70
C HIS A 159 0.19 18.50 -4.41
N GLU A 160 1.15 17.97 -3.65
CA GLU A 160 1.18 16.58 -3.19
C GLU A 160 0.49 16.43 -1.83
N GLU A 161 -0.41 15.45 -1.73
CA GLU A 161 -1.05 15.01 -0.52
C GLU A 161 -0.53 13.62 -0.15
N PHE A 162 -0.36 13.40 1.16
CA PHE A 162 0.18 12.15 1.71
C PHE A 162 -0.82 11.54 2.69
N PRO A 163 -0.80 10.20 2.87
CA PRO A 163 -1.57 9.56 3.91
C PRO A 163 -1.17 10.15 5.26
N ALA A 164 -2.17 10.57 6.04
CA ALA A 164 -1.91 11.16 7.33
C ALA A 164 -1.27 10.10 8.24
N SER A 165 0.03 10.21 8.53
CA SER A 165 0.56 9.65 9.77
C SER A 165 -0.12 10.43 10.88
N THR A 166 -0.99 9.79 11.66
CA THR A 166 -1.71 10.45 12.74
C THR A 166 -0.70 11.16 13.65
N ARG A 167 -0.52 12.47 13.46
CA ARG A 167 0.08 13.35 14.45
C ARG A 167 -1.00 13.50 15.52
N ARG A 168 -0.82 12.80 16.63
CA ARG A 168 -1.30 13.28 17.93
C ARG A 168 -0.09 13.45 18.82
#